data_AF-A0A7X8ZQS5-F1
#
_entry.id   AF-A0A7X8ZQS5-F1
#
_cell.length_a   1.000
_cell.length_b   1.000
_cell.length_c   1.000
_cell.angle_alpha   90.00
_cell.angle_beta   90.00
_cell.angle_gamma   90.00
#
_symmetry.space_group_name_H-M   'P 1'
#
loop_
_entity.id
_entity.type
_entity.pdbx_description
1 polymer ?
#
loop_
_entity_poly.entity_id
_entity_poly.type
_entity_poly.pdbx_seq_one_letter_code
_entity_poly.pdbx_strand_id
1 'polypeptide(L)'
;MYEFVELSLEEFDNFSMQYHQPAFVQSAAIAKVQQKQNKQYACYGVLKNNELIGAGLYIIRPVISKYTIAHCNQGPLIPFDNRELLKFYFDNVQNALKKHHCLHCILTPNFELKERNQDGEIVENGFDHSDYVDNLKAIGLEHEGFDNSLINGVGRWMFYKDVSQIETEKELKASLNQSARTIFNRISKMPFEIRDLDIDELEDFNQIMENTAERRQFQDRGPKYYQSLKQEFKNNLKILVAYLDFSE
;
A
#
# COMPACT_ATOMS: atom_id res chain seq x y z
N MET A 1 -11.23 27.77 -6.57
CA MET A 1 -12.15 26.85 -7.26
C MET A 1 -11.42 25.52 -7.42
N TYR A 2 -12.11 24.39 -7.30
CA TYR A 2 -11.53 23.08 -7.56
C TYR A 2 -11.60 22.75 -9.05
N GLU A 3 -10.57 22.11 -9.58
CA GLU A 3 -10.52 21.61 -10.95
C GLU A 3 -10.13 20.13 -10.95
N PHE A 4 -10.87 19.30 -11.69
CA PHE A 4 -10.59 17.88 -11.83
C PHE A 4 -9.70 17.64 -13.05
N VAL A 5 -8.65 16.84 -12.88
CA VAL A 5 -7.66 16.58 -13.93
C VAL A 5 -7.33 15.10 -14.01
N GLU A 6 -7.18 14.59 -15.24
CA GLU A 6 -6.56 13.29 -15.48
C GLU A 6 -5.05 13.50 -15.60
N LEU A 7 -4.30 12.83 -14.75
CA LEU A 7 -2.85 13.00 -14.65
C LEU A 7 -2.15 11.96 -15.52
N SER A 8 -1.02 12.35 -16.11
CA SER A 8 -0.04 11.38 -16.57
C SER A 8 0.51 10.58 -15.39
N LEU A 9 1.03 9.39 -15.67
CA LEU A 9 1.61 8.56 -14.62
C LEU A 9 2.79 9.23 -13.92
N GLU A 10 3.56 10.04 -14.65
CA GLU A 10 4.71 10.79 -14.12
C GLU A 10 4.27 11.93 -13.19
N GLU A 11 3.26 12.71 -13.57
CA GLU A 11 2.71 13.76 -12.69
C GLU A 11 2.15 13.18 -11.39
N PHE A 12 1.44 12.06 -11.49
CA PHE A 12 0.95 11.35 -10.31
C PHE A 12 2.08 10.83 -9.42
N ASP A 13 3.12 10.21 -9.99
CA ASP A 13 4.23 9.65 -9.21
C ASP A 13 5.01 10.74 -8.47
N ASN A 14 5.25 11.87 -9.15
CA ASN A 14 5.89 13.04 -8.55
C ASN A 14 5.09 13.58 -7.36
N PHE A 15 3.76 13.66 -7.48
CA PHE A 15 2.88 14.05 -6.38
C PHE A 15 2.92 13.02 -5.23
N SER A 16 2.80 11.73 -5.57
CA SER A 16 2.78 10.65 -4.58
C SER A 16 4.03 10.61 -3.72
N MET A 17 5.22 10.76 -4.33
CA MET A 17 6.50 10.78 -3.62
C MET A 17 6.64 11.94 -2.63
N GLN A 18 5.93 13.04 -2.84
CA GLN A 18 5.97 14.23 -2.00
C GLN A 18 4.85 14.27 -0.96
N TYR A 19 3.87 13.37 -1.06
CA TYR A 19 2.76 13.32 -0.13
C TYR A 19 3.24 12.88 1.26
N HIS A 20 2.70 13.46 2.33
CA HIS A 20 3.20 13.27 3.70
C HIS A 20 3.10 11.81 4.21
N GLN A 21 2.17 11.04 3.66
CA GLN A 21 1.98 9.61 3.94
C GLN A 21 1.90 8.85 2.62
N PRO A 22 3.05 8.68 1.92
CA PRO A 22 3.04 8.01 0.64
C PRO A 22 2.78 6.52 0.84
N ALA A 23 2.02 5.93 -0.07
CA ALA A 23 1.81 4.49 -0.12
C ALA A 23 2.51 3.94 -1.36
N PHE A 24 3.39 2.95 -1.20
CA PHE A 24 4.11 2.39 -2.36
C PHE A 24 3.15 1.81 -3.42
N VAL A 25 1.95 1.39 -3.03
CA VAL A 25 0.87 0.93 -3.93
C VAL A 25 0.22 2.06 -4.74
N GLN A 26 0.40 3.31 -4.33
CA GLN A 26 0.04 4.54 -5.03
C GLN A 26 1.26 5.08 -5.80
N SER A 27 1.93 4.26 -6.61
CA SER A 27 3.14 4.65 -7.38
C SER A 27 3.07 4.23 -8.85
N ALA A 28 3.88 4.88 -9.69
CA ALA A 28 4.07 4.49 -11.07
C ALA A 28 4.59 3.06 -11.23
N ALA A 29 5.47 2.62 -10.33
CA ALA A 29 5.99 1.26 -10.34
C ALA A 29 4.86 0.24 -10.21
N ILE A 30 3.89 0.48 -9.32
CA ILE A 30 2.75 -0.43 -9.14
C ILE A 30 1.78 -0.38 -10.32
N ALA A 31 1.53 0.79 -10.90
CA ALA A 31 0.74 0.88 -12.13
C ALA A 31 1.33 0.00 -13.25
N LYS A 32 2.66 0.06 -13.46
CA LYS A 32 3.37 -0.74 -14.47
C LYS A 32 3.38 -2.24 -14.15
N VAL A 33 3.56 -2.62 -12.88
CA VAL A 33 3.44 -4.02 -12.42
C VAL A 33 2.05 -4.58 -12.70
N GLN A 34 1.00 -3.78 -12.49
CA GLN A 34 -0.38 -4.18 -12.75
C GLN A 34 -0.68 -4.24 -14.25
N GLN A 35 -0.08 -3.34 -15.05
CA GLN A 35 -0.19 -3.35 -16.51
C GLN A 35 0.38 -4.64 -17.12
N LYS A 36 1.52 -5.13 -16.61
CA LYS A 36 2.09 -6.44 -16.99
C LYS A 36 1.18 -7.63 -16.66
N GLN A 37 0.19 -7.44 -15.80
CA GLN A 37 -0.86 -8.41 -15.47
C GLN A 37 -2.17 -8.15 -16.20
N ASN A 38 -2.12 -7.47 -17.36
CA ASN A 38 -3.29 -7.15 -18.20
C ASN A 38 -4.35 -6.30 -17.48
N LYS A 39 -3.95 -5.46 -16.53
CA LYS A 39 -4.82 -4.46 -15.89
C LYS A 39 -4.57 -3.09 -16.53
N GLN A 40 -5.59 -2.26 -16.53
CA GLN A 40 -5.47 -0.85 -16.87
C GLN A 40 -5.24 -0.04 -15.59
N TYR A 41 -4.82 1.21 -15.76
CA TYR A 41 -4.78 2.17 -14.68
C TYR A 41 -5.29 3.52 -15.16
N ALA A 42 -5.74 4.34 -14.22
CA ALA A 42 -6.02 5.75 -14.43
C ALA A 42 -5.54 6.54 -13.20
N CYS A 43 -5.03 7.75 -13.43
CA CYS A 43 -4.61 8.65 -12.35
C CYS A 43 -5.50 9.89 -12.39
N TYR A 44 -6.17 10.18 -11.30
CA TYR A 44 -7.09 11.31 -11.21
C TYR A 44 -6.68 12.25 -10.08
N GLY A 45 -6.57 13.53 -10.41
CA GLY A 45 -6.15 14.60 -9.51
C GLY A 45 -7.21 15.67 -9.31
N VAL A 46 -7.01 16.50 -8.28
CA VAL A 46 -7.76 17.73 -8.04
C VAL A 46 -6.82 18.88 -7.75
N LEU A 47 -6.99 19.96 -8.50
CA LEU A 47 -6.24 21.20 -8.36
C LEU A 47 -7.05 22.20 -7.53
N LYS A 48 -6.36 23.03 -6.74
CA LYS A 48 -6.89 24.26 -6.15
C LYS A 48 -5.89 25.37 -6.41
N ASN A 49 -6.30 26.42 -7.12
CA ASN A 49 -5.42 27.53 -7.50
C ASN A 49 -4.16 27.07 -8.29
N ASN A 50 -4.34 26.14 -9.23
CA ASN A 50 -3.29 25.50 -10.04
C ASN A 50 -2.30 24.63 -9.25
N GLU A 51 -2.53 24.37 -7.97
CA GLU A 51 -1.75 23.45 -7.15
C GLU A 51 -2.48 22.11 -7.04
N LEU A 52 -1.77 21.00 -7.26
CA LEU A 52 -2.31 19.65 -7.07
C LEU A 52 -2.40 19.35 -5.57
N ILE A 53 -3.62 19.24 -5.06
CA ILE A 53 -3.90 19.08 -3.62
C ILE A 53 -4.40 17.68 -3.26
N GLY A 54 -4.61 16.82 -4.25
CA GLY A 54 -4.99 15.43 -4.05
C GLY A 54 -4.96 14.65 -5.34
N ALA A 55 -4.60 13.37 -5.27
CA ALA A 55 -4.58 12.48 -6.42
C ALA A 55 -4.74 11.01 -6.02
N GLY A 56 -5.15 10.16 -6.97
CA GLY A 56 -5.28 8.73 -6.74
C GLY A 56 -4.97 7.92 -7.99
N LEU A 57 -4.30 6.79 -7.79
CA LEU A 57 -4.10 5.73 -8.76
C LEU A 57 -5.22 4.70 -8.61
N TYR A 58 -5.92 4.46 -9.71
CA TYR A 58 -7.01 3.49 -9.83
C TYR A 58 -6.57 2.37 -10.74
N ILE A 59 -6.47 1.15 -10.19
CA ILE A 59 -6.19 -0.06 -10.98
C ILE A 59 -7.53 -0.63 -11.47
N ILE A 60 -7.69 -0.69 -12.78
CA ILE A 60 -8.93 -1.08 -13.45
C ILE A 60 -8.73 -2.47 -14.05
N ARG A 61 -9.51 -3.45 -13.57
CA ARG A 61 -9.44 -4.82 -14.06
C ARG A 61 -10.71 -5.21 -14.80
N PRO A 62 -10.61 -5.96 -15.93
CA PRO A 62 -11.78 -6.52 -16.57
C PRO A 62 -12.46 -7.56 -15.66
N VAL A 63 -13.78 -7.67 -15.76
CA VAL A 63 -14.56 -8.70 -15.05
C VAL A 63 -15.41 -9.55 -15.99
N ILE A 64 -16.32 -8.94 -16.74
CA ILE A 64 -17.19 -9.64 -17.68
C ILE A 64 -17.48 -8.76 -18.88
N SER A 65 -17.26 -9.30 -20.09
CA SER A 65 -17.40 -8.54 -21.34
C SER A 65 -16.61 -7.23 -21.27
N LYS A 66 -17.24 -6.09 -21.55
CA LYS A 66 -16.64 -4.75 -21.48
C LYS A 66 -16.56 -4.17 -20.07
N TYR A 67 -17.17 -4.79 -19.07
CA TYR A 67 -17.29 -4.23 -17.73
C TYR A 67 -16.04 -4.44 -16.88
N THR A 68 -15.76 -3.48 -16.01
CA THR A 68 -14.57 -3.45 -15.17
C THR A 68 -14.89 -3.22 -13.70
N ILE A 69 -13.91 -3.50 -12.83
CA ILE A 69 -13.87 -3.07 -11.42
C ILE A 69 -12.61 -2.26 -11.23
N ALA A 70 -12.72 -1.13 -10.53
CA ALA A 70 -11.59 -0.28 -10.16
C ALA A 70 -11.20 -0.49 -8.68
N HIS A 71 -9.92 -0.39 -8.38
CA HIS A 71 -9.40 -0.42 -7.02
C HIS A 71 -8.47 0.78 -6.80
N CYS A 72 -8.72 1.57 -5.75
CA CYS A 72 -7.77 2.56 -5.25
C CYS A 72 -7.22 2.05 -3.91
N ASN A 73 -6.09 1.33 -3.97
CA ASN A 73 -5.50 0.71 -2.79
C ASN A 73 -4.59 1.70 -2.06
N GLN A 74 -4.77 1.84 -0.74
CA GLN A 74 -4.06 2.84 0.09
C GLN A 74 -4.15 4.27 -0.45
N GLY A 75 -5.27 4.60 -1.11
CA GLY A 75 -5.53 5.90 -1.70
C GLY A 75 -7.04 6.19 -1.76
N PRO A 76 -7.44 7.33 -2.34
CA PRO A 76 -6.57 8.39 -2.90
C PRO A 76 -5.71 9.08 -1.84
N LEU A 77 -4.63 9.72 -2.29
CA LEU A 77 -3.77 10.60 -1.49
C LEU A 77 -4.40 12.01 -1.48
N ILE A 78 -5.33 12.23 -0.56
CA ILE A 78 -6.13 13.46 -0.46
C ILE A 78 -6.49 13.76 1.01
N PRO A 79 -6.64 15.03 1.43
CA PRO A 79 -7.14 15.36 2.76
C PRO A 79 -8.59 14.86 2.97
N PHE A 80 -8.79 14.00 3.97
CA PHE A 80 -10.08 13.38 4.27
C PHE A 80 -10.97 14.18 5.26
N ASP A 81 -10.43 15.25 5.82
CA ASP A 81 -11.10 16.20 6.70
C ASP A 81 -11.99 17.20 5.94
N ASN A 82 -11.75 17.40 4.64
CA ASN A 82 -12.46 18.37 3.81
C ASN A 82 -13.57 17.73 2.96
N ARG A 83 -14.79 17.70 3.51
CA ARG A 83 -15.96 17.12 2.83
C ARG A 83 -16.29 17.73 1.46
N GLU A 84 -16.11 19.03 1.28
CA GLU A 84 -16.41 19.70 -0.01
C GLU A 84 -15.44 19.24 -1.10
N LEU A 85 -14.15 19.17 -0.75
CA LEU A 85 -13.10 18.62 -1.61
C LEU A 85 -13.40 17.16 -1.97
N LEU A 86 -13.68 16.32 -0.97
CA LEU A 86 -13.97 14.91 -1.19
C LEU A 86 -15.17 14.72 -2.11
N LYS A 87 -16.26 15.48 -1.88
CA LYS A 87 -17.44 15.44 -2.75
C LYS A 87 -17.07 15.78 -4.20
N PHE A 88 -16.38 16.90 -4.41
CA PHE A 88 -15.95 17.32 -5.73
C PHE A 88 -15.08 16.25 -6.41
N TYR A 89 -14.10 15.71 -5.69
CA TYR A 89 -13.19 14.71 -6.23
C TYR A 89 -13.91 13.41 -6.62
N PHE A 90 -14.68 12.81 -5.69
CA PHE A 90 -15.32 11.52 -5.95
C PHE A 90 -16.47 11.59 -6.95
N ASP A 91 -17.22 12.69 -7.02
CA ASP A 91 -18.23 12.89 -8.08
C ASP A 91 -17.58 12.84 -9.47
N ASN A 92 -16.42 13.49 -9.63
CA ASN A 92 -15.69 13.51 -10.88
C ASN A 92 -14.98 12.18 -11.19
N VAL A 93 -14.36 11.54 -10.19
CA VAL A 93 -13.78 10.19 -10.33
C VAL A 93 -14.85 9.19 -10.76
N GLN A 94 -16.04 9.22 -10.15
CA GLN A 94 -17.14 8.34 -10.54
C GLN A 94 -17.51 8.53 -12.02
N ASN A 95 -17.59 9.79 -12.49
CA ASN A 95 -17.88 10.09 -13.89
C ASN A 95 -16.75 9.68 -14.85
N ALA A 96 -15.50 9.81 -14.43
CA ALA A 96 -14.35 9.34 -15.21
C ALA A 96 -14.34 7.80 -15.33
N LEU A 97 -14.56 7.08 -14.23
CA LEU A 97 -14.58 5.61 -14.20
C LEU A 97 -15.74 5.01 -15.02
N LYS A 98 -16.87 5.71 -15.16
CA LYS A 98 -17.96 5.29 -16.07
C LYS A 98 -17.47 5.12 -17.52
N LYS A 99 -16.49 5.92 -17.97
CA LYS A 99 -15.88 5.80 -19.31
C LYS A 99 -15.11 4.48 -19.49
N HIS A 100 -14.65 3.89 -18.39
CA HIS A 100 -14.01 2.58 -18.36
C HIS A 100 -14.99 1.43 -18.14
N HIS A 101 -16.31 1.67 -18.26
CA HIS A 101 -17.37 0.70 -17.95
C HIS A 101 -17.22 0.10 -16.54
N CYS A 102 -16.74 0.90 -15.59
CA CYS A 102 -16.54 0.49 -14.21
C CYS A 102 -17.89 0.29 -13.52
N LEU A 103 -18.15 -0.94 -13.06
CA LEU A 103 -19.35 -1.30 -12.30
C LEU A 103 -19.23 -0.89 -10.84
N HIS A 104 -18.04 -1.06 -10.27
CA HIS A 104 -17.79 -0.82 -8.86
C HIS A 104 -16.34 -0.38 -8.66
N CYS A 105 -16.13 0.59 -7.76
CA CYS A 105 -14.81 1.06 -7.36
C CYS A 105 -14.63 0.81 -5.86
N ILE A 106 -13.60 0.04 -5.52
CA ILE A 106 -13.26 -0.31 -4.14
C ILE A 106 -12.12 0.59 -3.70
N LEU A 107 -12.31 1.28 -2.58
CA LEU A 107 -11.33 2.18 -1.99
C LEU A 107 -10.83 1.58 -0.69
N THR A 108 -9.52 1.62 -0.47
CA THR A 108 -8.92 1.34 0.84
C THR A 108 -8.01 2.50 1.24
N PRO A 109 -8.56 3.64 1.71
CA PRO A 109 -7.77 4.80 2.10
C PRO A 109 -6.71 4.47 3.15
N ASN A 110 -5.57 5.15 3.09
CA ASN A 110 -4.46 4.94 4.03
C ASN A 110 -4.38 6.06 5.07
N PHE A 111 -5.36 6.11 5.97
CA PHE A 111 -5.32 6.97 7.15
C PHE A 111 -5.52 6.15 8.41
N GLU A 112 -4.91 6.59 9.50
CA GLU A 112 -5.09 5.97 10.81
C GLU A 112 -6.44 6.41 11.38
N LEU A 113 -7.32 5.46 11.71
CA LEU A 113 -8.65 5.80 12.21
C LEU A 113 -8.62 6.29 13.66
N LYS A 114 -7.92 5.56 14.53
CA LYS A 114 -7.76 5.88 15.95
C LYS A 114 -6.34 5.55 16.38
N GLU A 115 -5.80 6.38 17.25
CA GLU A 115 -4.50 6.11 17.85
C GLU A 115 -4.56 4.88 18.75
N ARG A 116 -3.61 3.97 18.57
CA ARG A 116 -3.51 2.74 19.35
C ARG A 116 -2.09 2.46 19.79
N ASN A 117 -1.94 1.91 20.99
CA ASN A 117 -0.67 1.46 21.51
C ASN A 117 -0.23 0.12 20.87
N GLN A 118 0.95 -0.38 21.26
CA GLN A 118 1.53 -1.61 20.72
C GLN A 118 0.71 -2.87 21.03
N ASP A 119 -0.13 -2.81 22.06
CA ASP A 119 -1.04 -3.89 22.46
C ASP A 119 -2.41 -3.78 21.76
N GLY A 120 -2.60 -2.76 20.91
CA GLY A 120 -3.81 -2.50 20.15
C GLY A 120 -4.90 -1.78 20.96
N GLU A 121 -4.60 -1.26 22.15
CA GLU A 121 -5.53 -0.50 22.97
C GLU A 121 -5.62 0.96 22.49
N ILE A 122 -6.77 1.60 22.66
CA ILE A 122 -6.96 3.01 22.31
C ILE A 122 -6.14 3.88 23.27
N VAL A 123 -5.37 4.82 22.73
CA VAL A 123 -4.61 5.79 23.54
C VAL A 123 -5.57 6.86 24.07
N GLU A 124 -5.54 7.09 25.38
CA GLU A 124 -6.34 8.15 26.01
C GLU A 124 -5.89 9.52 25.51
N ASN A 125 -6.84 10.36 25.05
CA ASN A 125 -6.57 11.64 24.39
C ASN A 125 -5.72 11.55 23.11
N GLY A 126 -5.60 10.37 22.51
CA GLY A 126 -5.00 10.20 21.19
C GLY A 126 -5.89 10.74 20.07
N PHE A 127 -5.36 10.75 18.84
CA PHE A 127 -6.16 11.21 17.69
C PHE A 127 -7.34 10.27 17.39
N ASP A 128 -8.41 10.86 16.85
CA ASP A 128 -9.60 10.14 16.38
C ASP A 128 -10.09 10.76 15.07
N HIS A 129 -9.92 10.03 13.97
CA HIS A 129 -10.32 10.43 12.62
C HIS A 129 -11.63 9.77 12.18
N SER A 130 -12.54 9.47 13.12
CA SER A 130 -13.87 8.93 12.80
C SER A 130 -14.67 9.86 11.87
N ASP A 131 -14.40 11.16 11.93
CA ASP A 131 -14.98 12.17 11.05
C ASP A 131 -14.62 11.96 9.56
N TYR A 132 -13.44 11.37 9.26
CA TYR A 132 -13.06 11.05 7.88
C TYR A 132 -14.01 10.01 7.28
N VAL A 133 -14.40 9.00 8.07
CA VAL A 133 -15.38 7.99 7.66
C VAL A 133 -16.76 8.62 7.47
N ASP A 134 -17.17 9.51 8.37
CA ASP A 134 -18.44 10.22 8.25
C ASP A 134 -18.48 11.16 7.04
N ASN A 135 -17.38 11.83 6.72
CA ASN A 135 -17.25 12.64 5.51
C ASN A 135 -17.42 11.80 4.24
N LEU A 136 -16.77 10.63 4.17
CA LEU A 136 -16.90 9.71 3.02
C LEU A 136 -18.33 9.18 2.89
N LYS A 137 -18.98 8.79 3.99
CA LYS A 137 -20.38 8.36 4.00
C LYS A 137 -21.32 9.48 3.57
N ALA A 138 -21.10 10.70 4.03
CA ALA A 138 -21.94 11.86 3.73
C ALA A 138 -21.97 12.22 2.24
N ILE A 139 -20.93 11.84 1.48
CA ILE A 139 -20.86 12.06 0.03
C ILE A 139 -21.31 10.84 -0.78
N GLY A 140 -21.80 9.79 -0.11
CA GLY A 140 -22.42 8.62 -0.74
C GLY A 140 -21.51 7.40 -0.91
N LEU A 141 -20.32 7.36 -0.31
CA LEU A 141 -19.52 6.14 -0.26
C LEU A 141 -20.09 5.19 0.80
N GLU A 142 -20.14 3.90 0.47
CA GLU A 142 -20.60 2.85 1.37
C GLU A 142 -19.41 2.29 2.16
N HIS A 143 -19.47 2.37 3.48
CA HIS A 143 -18.47 1.77 4.37
C HIS A 143 -18.85 0.32 4.67
N GLU A 144 -17.96 -0.63 4.37
CA GLU A 144 -18.18 -2.07 4.60
C GLU A 144 -18.16 -2.50 6.08
N GLY A 145 -18.00 -1.55 7.01
CA GLY A 145 -17.96 -1.81 8.45
C GLY A 145 -16.57 -2.14 8.94
N PHE A 146 -16.44 -2.39 10.26
CA PHE A 146 -15.16 -2.68 10.92
C PHE A 146 -15.00 -4.18 11.15
N ASP A 147 -14.65 -4.92 10.10
CA ASP A 147 -14.23 -6.32 10.24
C ASP A 147 -12.69 -6.45 10.17
N ASN A 148 -12.18 -7.63 10.52
CA ASN A 148 -10.75 -7.93 10.46
C ASN A 148 -10.35 -8.68 9.18
N SER A 149 -11.22 -8.70 8.16
CA SER A 149 -10.94 -9.37 6.90
C SER A 149 -9.97 -8.54 6.06
N LEU A 150 -9.25 -9.24 5.18
CA LEU A 150 -8.39 -8.60 4.20
C LEU A 150 -9.25 -8.06 3.05
N ILE A 151 -9.11 -6.77 2.73
CA ILE A 151 -9.77 -6.19 1.55
C ILE A 151 -8.77 -6.26 0.39
N ASN A 152 -8.98 -7.17 -0.57
CA ASN A 152 -8.04 -7.41 -1.68
C ASN A 152 -6.59 -7.71 -1.23
N GLY A 153 -6.44 -8.39 -0.09
CA GLY A 153 -5.14 -8.68 0.51
C GLY A 153 -4.52 -7.52 1.29
N VAL A 154 -5.22 -6.39 1.42
CA VAL A 154 -4.83 -5.26 2.28
C VAL A 154 -5.37 -5.51 3.69
N GLY A 155 -4.46 -5.58 4.67
CA GLY A 155 -4.83 -5.62 6.08
C GLY A 155 -5.24 -4.24 6.58
N ARG A 156 -6.24 -4.20 7.47
CA ARG A 156 -6.71 -2.97 8.12
C ARG A 156 -5.89 -2.61 9.37
N TRP A 157 -5.21 -3.60 9.93
CA TRP A 157 -4.33 -3.46 11.08
C TRP A 157 -2.89 -3.48 10.62
N MET A 158 -2.17 -2.40 10.89
CA MET A 158 -0.75 -2.28 10.58
C MET A 158 0.01 -2.03 11.87
N PHE A 159 1.07 -2.80 12.10
CA PHE A 159 2.03 -2.49 13.14
C PHE A 159 3.05 -1.50 12.56
N TYR A 160 3.05 -0.28 13.08
CA TYR A 160 4.02 0.75 12.72
C TYR A 160 5.03 0.94 13.85
N LYS A 161 6.31 1.02 13.50
CA LYS A 161 7.38 1.40 14.41
C LYS A 161 8.11 2.58 13.81
N ASP A 162 8.04 3.72 14.49
CA ASP A 162 8.87 4.86 14.14
C ASP A 162 10.34 4.52 14.42
N VAL A 163 11.16 4.62 13.37
CA VAL A 163 12.61 4.41 13.41
C VAL A 163 13.38 5.67 13.03
N SER A 164 12.70 6.81 12.86
CA SER A 164 13.31 8.08 12.45
C SER A 164 14.36 8.60 13.45
N GLN A 165 14.20 8.25 14.73
CA GLN A 165 15.11 8.60 15.83
C GLN A 165 16.05 7.45 16.22
N ILE A 166 16.17 6.41 15.40
CA ILE A 166 17.02 5.25 15.67
C ILE A 166 18.19 5.28 14.67
N GLU A 167 19.39 5.58 15.16
CA GLU A 167 20.58 5.73 14.32
C GLU A 167 21.53 4.53 14.44
N THR A 168 21.43 3.77 15.54
CA THR A 168 22.33 2.67 15.83
C THR A 168 21.60 1.34 16.11
N GLU A 169 22.29 0.23 15.86
CA GLU A 169 21.79 -1.11 16.23
C GLU A 169 21.48 -1.20 17.73
N LYS A 170 22.28 -0.54 18.57
CA LYS A 170 22.08 -0.51 20.03
C LYS A 170 20.75 0.15 20.40
N GLU A 171 20.44 1.29 19.78
CA GLU A 171 19.16 1.99 19.97
C GLU A 171 17.99 1.17 19.44
N LEU A 172 18.14 0.57 18.25
CA LEU A 172 17.13 -0.31 17.69
C LEU A 172 16.81 -1.43 18.68
N LYS A 173 17.83 -2.12 19.17
CA LYS A 173 17.70 -3.22 20.13
C LYS A 173 17.08 -2.77 21.45
N ALA A 174 17.45 -1.59 21.96
CA ALA A 174 16.86 -1.04 23.18
C ALA A 174 15.35 -0.77 23.02
N SER A 175 14.92 -0.39 21.80
CA SER A 175 13.52 -0.10 21.47
C SER A 175 12.62 -1.33 21.25
N LEU A 176 13.19 -2.54 21.24
CA LEU A 176 12.45 -3.80 21.08
C LEU A 176 11.92 -4.30 22.43
N ASN A 177 10.81 -5.03 22.46
CA ASN A 177 10.37 -5.72 23.68
C ASN A 177 11.33 -6.86 24.08
N GLN A 178 11.18 -7.40 25.30
CA GLN A 178 12.11 -8.41 25.83
C GLN A 178 12.17 -9.68 24.98
N SER A 179 11.03 -10.14 24.45
CA SER A 179 10.96 -11.35 23.62
C SER A 179 11.75 -11.16 22.31
N ALA A 180 11.52 -10.03 21.62
CA ALA A 180 12.23 -9.67 20.41
C ALA A 180 13.74 -9.50 20.65
N ARG A 181 14.16 -8.86 21.76
CA ARG A 181 15.58 -8.74 22.12
C ARG A 181 16.26 -10.11 22.33
N THR A 182 15.57 -11.05 22.97
CA THR A 182 16.09 -12.41 23.18
C THR A 182 16.28 -13.14 21.85
N ILE A 183 15.31 -13.04 20.94
CA ILE A 183 15.42 -13.63 19.60
C ILE A 183 16.58 -12.99 18.84
N PHE A 184 16.67 -11.66 18.83
CA PHE A 184 17.75 -10.92 18.17
C PHE A 184 19.13 -11.40 18.65
N ASN A 185 19.35 -11.47 19.97
CA ASN A 185 20.62 -11.92 20.58
C ASN A 185 21.02 -13.36 20.20
N ARG A 186 20.03 -14.22 19.95
CA ARG A 186 20.26 -15.61 19.55
C ARG A 186 20.62 -15.68 18.08
N ILE A 187 19.83 -15.02 17.22
CA ILE A 187 20.01 -15.04 15.76
C ILE A 187 21.30 -14.31 15.35
N SER A 188 21.67 -13.23 16.04
CA SER A 188 22.90 -12.47 15.73
C SER A 188 24.20 -13.24 15.95
N LYS A 189 24.15 -14.42 16.58
CA LYS A 189 25.29 -15.31 16.79
C LYS A 189 25.32 -16.48 15.80
N MET A 190 24.27 -16.63 15.00
CA MET A 190 24.19 -17.69 14.00
C MET A 190 24.89 -17.22 12.73
N PRO A 191 25.58 -18.11 11.98
CA PRO A 191 26.32 -17.75 10.78
C PRO A 191 25.39 -17.62 9.58
N PHE A 192 24.32 -16.83 9.72
CA PHE A 192 23.42 -16.53 8.61
C PHE A 192 24.06 -15.48 7.70
N GLU A 193 24.03 -15.74 6.40
CA GLU A 193 24.29 -14.73 5.38
C GLU A 193 22.95 -14.17 4.88
N ILE A 194 22.82 -12.84 4.84
CA ILE A 194 21.65 -12.18 4.27
C ILE A 194 22.05 -11.64 2.89
N ARG A 195 21.36 -12.10 1.85
CA ARG A 195 21.56 -11.65 0.48
C ARG A 195 20.35 -10.87 -0.01
N ASP A 196 20.58 -9.71 -0.63
CA ASP A 196 19.57 -9.04 -1.46
C ASP A 196 19.65 -9.64 -2.85
N LEU A 197 18.58 -10.31 -3.28
CA LEU A 197 18.56 -11.05 -4.53
C LEU A 197 18.34 -10.13 -5.72
N ASP A 198 19.09 -10.37 -6.79
CA ASP A 198 18.85 -9.75 -8.09
C ASP A 198 17.66 -10.38 -8.82
N ILE A 199 17.21 -9.75 -9.91
CA ILE A 199 16.01 -10.14 -10.65
C ILE A 199 16.09 -11.57 -11.23
N ASP A 200 17.29 -12.05 -11.53
CA ASP A 200 17.62 -13.36 -12.07
C ASP A 200 17.96 -14.40 -10.99
N GLU A 201 18.00 -14.01 -9.71
CA GLU A 201 18.33 -14.87 -8.57
C GLU A 201 17.09 -15.26 -7.73
N LEU A 202 15.88 -15.09 -8.25
CA LEU A 202 14.65 -15.22 -7.47
C LEU A 202 14.17 -16.67 -7.26
N GLU A 203 14.88 -17.68 -7.74
CA GLU A 203 14.43 -19.08 -7.69
C GLU A 203 14.18 -19.57 -6.26
N ASP A 204 15.17 -19.41 -5.38
CA ASP A 204 15.06 -19.80 -3.97
C ASP A 204 13.93 -19.05 -3.27
N PHE A 205 13.80 -17.75 -3.54
CA PHE A 205 12.72 -16.93 -3.00
C PHE A 205 11.35 -17.43 -3.46
N ASN A 206 11.18 -17.75 -4.74
CA ASN A 206 9.93 -18.27 -5.29
C ASN A 206 9.55 -19.60 -4.63
N GLN A 207 10.52 -20.51 -4.46
CA GLN A 207 10.28 -21.79 -3.78
C GLN A 207 9.87 -21.60 -2.31
N ILE A 208 10.51 -20.66 -1.60
CA ILE A 208 10.14 -20.32 -0.22
C ILE A 208 8.71 -19.76 -0.16
N MET A 209 8.34 -18.89 -1.09
CA MET A 209 7.01 -18.30 -1.16
C MET A 209 5.93 -19.33 -1.49
N GLU A 210 6.17 -20.22 -2.46
CA GLU A 210 5.26 -21.32 -2.81
C GLU A 210 5.04 -22.26 -1.61
N ASN A 211 6.12 -22.76 -1.00
CA ASN A 211 6.05 -23.62 0.19
C ASN A 211 5.31 -22.94 1.36
N THR A 212 5.46 -21.62 1.48
CA THR A 212 4.78 -20.84 2.51
C THR A 212 3.29 -20.65 2.20
N ALA A 213 2.95 -20.41 0.94
CA ALA A 213 1.59 -20.27 0.45
C ALA A 213 0.79 -21.56 0.65
N GLU A 214 1.38 -22.71 0.33
CA GLU A 214 0.79 -24.03 0.62
C GLU A 214 0.57 -24.24 2.12
N ARG A 215 1.61 -24.03 2.93
CA ARG A 215 1.56 -24.22 4.38
C ARG A 215 0.53 -23.31 5.07
N ARG A 216 0.36 -22.10 4.56
CA ARG A 216 -0.54 -21.07 5.12
C ARG A 216 -1.89 -20.99 4.39
N GLN A 217 -2.11 -21.82 3.37
CA GLN A 217 -3.33 -21.89 2.58
C GLN A 217 -3.74 -20.55 1.95
N PHE A 218 -2.79 -19.81 1.38
CA PHE A 218 -3.06 -18.62 0.57
C PHE A 218 -2.54 -18.80 -0.86
N GLN A 219 -3.00 -17.94 -1.77
CA GLN A 219 -2.55 -17.96 -3.16
C GLN A 219 -1.31 -17.07 -3.34
N ASP A 220 -0.19 -17.66 -3.76
CA ASP A 220 1.00 -16.90 -4.15
C ASP A 220 0.77 -16.13 -5.48
N ARG A 221 1.47 -15.00 -5.64
CA ARG A 221 1.41 -14.19 -6.87
C ARG A 221 2.36 -14.68 -7.96
N GLY A 222 3.31 -15.53 -7.61
CA GLY A 222 4.18 -16.25 -8.53
C GLY A 222 5.39 -15.46 -9.04
N PRO A 223 6.35 -16.16 -9.69
CA PRO A 223 7.64 -15.59 -10.11
C PRO A 223 7.55 -14.32 -10.96
N LYS A 224 6.62 -14.29 -11.92
CA LYS A 224 6.45 -13.16 -12.85
C LYS A 224 6.06 -11.87 -12.12
N TYR A 225 5.31 -11.98 -11.02
CA TYR A 225 4.93 -10.83 -10.21
C TYR A 225 6.15 -10.23 -9.50
N TYR A 226 6.97 -11.07 -8.86
CA TYR A 226 8.16 -10.63 -8.14
C TYR A 226 9.25 -10.07 -9.07
N GLN A 227 9.45 -10.69 -10.24
CA GLN A 227 10.32 -10.15 -11.29
C GLN A 227 9.83 -8.77 -11.75
N SER A 228 8.52 -8.62 -11.95
CA SER A 228 7.94 -7.33 -12.33
C SER A 228 8.15 -6.28 -11.25
N LEU A 229 8.02 -6.64 -9.97
CA LEU A 229 8.31 -5.75 -8.85
C LEU A 229 9.77 -5.28 -8.86
N LYS A 230 10.75 -6.20 -8.93
CA LYS A 230 12.19 -5.84 -9.00
C LYS A 230 12.49 -4.97 -10.22
N GLN A 231 11.91 -5.28 -11.38
CA GLN A 231 12.12 -4.49 -12.59
C GLN A 231 11.61 -3.04 -12.46
N GLU A 232 10.41 -2.85 -11.88
CA GLU A 232 9.78 -1.52 -11.82
C GLU A 232 10.27 -0.70 -10.63
N PHE A 233 10.50 -1.31 -9.47
CA PHE A 233 11.00 -0.60 -8.29
C PHE A 233 12.52 -0.42 -8.29
N LYS A 234 13.27 -1.27 -9.00
CA LYS A 234 14.74 -1.20 -9.09
C LYS A 234 15.36 -1.14 -7.68
N ASN A 235 16.20 -0.13 -7.42
CA ASN A 235 16.88 0.07 -6.15
C ASN A 235 15.94 0.42 -4.97
N ASN A 236 14.67 0.72 -5.23
CA ASN A 236 13.65 0.99 -4.21
C ASN A 236 12.97 -0.30 -3.69
N LEU A 237 13.44 -1.49 -4.09
CA LEU A 237 12.97 -2.77 -3.58
C LEU A 237 14.13 -3.71 -3.27
N LYS A 238 14.12 -4.26 -2.07
CA LYS A 238 15.01 -5.35 -1.65
C LYS A 238 14.21 -6.64 -1.47
N ILE A 239 14.77 -7.76 -1.93
CA ILE A 239 14.26 -9.10 -1.65
C ILE A 239 15.36 -9.81 -0.89
N LEU A 240 15.21 -9.90 0.43
CA LEU A 240 16.23 -10.42 1.31
C LEU A 240 15.97 -11.90 1.63
N VAL A 241 16.95 -12.76 1.39
CA VAL A 241 16.92 -14.18 1.78
C VAL A 241 18.08 -14.47 2.73
N ALA A 242 17.76 -15.24 3.77
CA ALA A 242 18.74 -15.70 4.76
C ALA A 242 19.22 -17.11 4.39
N TYR A 243 20.52 -17.26 4.23
CA TYR A 243 21.19 -18.53 3.95
C TYR A 243 22.00 -18.99 5.16
N LEU A 244 22.11 -20.30 5.32
CA LEU A 244 23.00 -20.94 6.28
C LEU A 244 23.88 -21.91 5.48
N ASP A 245 25.17 -21.62 5.41
CA ASP A 245 26.13 -22.50 4.76
C ASP A 245 26.51 -23.65 5.70
N PHE A 246 26.40 -24.88 5.22
CA PHE A 246 26.75 -26.11 5.94
C PHE A 246 28.06 -26.72 5.46
N SER A 247 28.81 -26.03 4.59
CA SER A 247 30.05 -26.53 4.00
C SER A 247 31.32 -26.34 4.85
N GLU A 248 31.16 -26.05 6.15
CA GLU A 248 32.21 -26.15 7.18
C GLU A 248 31.99 -27.33 8.14
#